data_AF-A0A024SC19-F1
#
_entry.id   AF-A0A024SC19-F1
#
_cell.length_a   1.000
_cell.length_b   1.000
_cell.length_c   1.000
_cell.angle_alpha   90.00
_cell.angle_beta   90.00
_cell.angle_gamma   90.00
#
_symmetry.space_group_name_H-M   'P 1'
#
loop_
_entity.id
_entity.type
_entity.pdbx_description
1 polymer ?
#
loop_
_entity_poly.entity_id
_entity_poly.type
_entity_poly.pdbx_seq_one_letter_code
_entity_poly.pdbx_strand_id
1 'polypeptide(L)' 'MGQFDWFKKIGATDEAVAVLNDQPYLFTVLVVVLVVLFAEGGLLYFIHWATFKPSQRK' A
#
# COMPACT_ATOMS: atom_id res chain seq x y z
N MET A 1 -15.27 17.39 -7.86
CA MET A 1 -14.00 17.01 -7.22
C MET A 1 -13.64 15.63 -7.73
N GLY A 2 -12.44 15.46 -8.25
CA GLY A 2 -11.87 14.16 -8.56
C GLY A 2 -11.65 13.35 -7.29
N GLN A 3 -11.62 12.02 -7.43
CA GLN A 3 -11.43 11.07 -6.34
C GLN A 3 -10.18 11.37 -5.51
N PHE A 4 -9.12 11.86 -6.14
CA PHE A 4 -7.83 12.12 -5.52
C PHE A 4 -7.55 13.60 -5.24
N ASP A 5 -8.55 14.49 -5.34
CA ASP A 5 -8.35 15.92 -5.07
C ASP A 5 -7.89 16.20 -3.62
N TRP A 6 -8.18 15.30 -2.69
CA TRP A 6 -7.71 15.39 -1.31
C TRP A 6 -6.19 15.19 -1.17
N PHE A 7 -5.51 14.64 -2.18
CA PHE A 7 -4.04 14.50 -2.18
C PHE A 7 -3.33 15.86 -2.12
N LYS A 8 -4.00 16.95 -2.54
CA LYS A 8 -3.47 18.32 -2.34
C LYS A 8 -3.25 18.64 -0.87
N LYS A 9 -4.04 18.06 0.05
CA LYS A 9 -3.89 18.24 1.51
C LYS A 9 -2.61 17.62 2.07
N ILE A 10 -2.02 16.67 1.34
CA ILE A 10 -0.75 16.02 1.69
C ILE A 10 0.41 16.49 0.80
N GLY A 11 0.21 17.58 0.05
CA GLY A 11 1.27 18.24 -0.72
C GLY A 11 1.40 17.81 -2.19
N ALA A 12 0.42 17.09 -2.76
CA ALA A 12 0.43 16.79 -4.19
C ALA A 12 0.19 18.07 -5.02
N THR A 13 0.94 18.21 -6.12
CA THR A 13 0.72 19.32 -7.08
C THR A 13 -0.56 19.11 -7.88
N ASP A 14 -1.04 20.17 -8.53
CA ASP A 14 -2.22 20.10 -9.37
C ASP A 14 -2.04 19.12 -10.54
N GLU A 15 -0.85 19.07 -11.13
CA GLU A 15 -0.50 18.13 -12.21
C GLU A 15 -0.51 16.69 -11.71
N ALA A 16 0.04 16.43 -10.52
CA ALA A 16 0.01 15.10 -9.93
C ALA A 16 -1.43 14.63 -9.67
N VAL A 17 -2.26 15.50 -9.09
CA VAL A 17 -3.68 15.19 -8.87
C VAL A 17 -4.44 14.99 -10.18
N ALA A 18 -4.13 15.75 -11.23
CA ALA A 18 -4.72 15.55 -12.55
C ALA A 18 -4.36 14.16 -13.12
N VAL A 19 -3.10 13.75 -13.04
CA VAL A 19 -2.65 12.41 -13.47
C VAL A 19 -3.33 11.29 -12.68
N LEU A 20 -3.45 11.44 -11.36
CA LEU A 20 -4.13 10.44 -10.52
C LEU A 20 -5.62 10.30 -10.86
N ASN A 21 -6.27 11.40 -11.19
CA ASN A 21 -7.68 11.43 -11.55
C ASN A 21 -7.96 11.07 -13.03
N ASP A 22 -6.95 10.99 -13.89
CA ASP A 22 -7.11 10.56 -15.29
C ASP A 22 -7.51 9.08 -15.38
N GLN A 23 -6.92 8.25 -14.52
CA GLN A 23 -7.23 6.81 -14.43
C GLN A 23 -7.48 6.37 -12.99
N PRO A 24 -8.60 6.79 -12.38
CA PRO A 24 -8.79 6.65 -10.94
C PRO A 24 -8.98 5.19 -10.50
N TYR A 25 -9.57 4.36 -11.37
CA TYR A 25 -9.70 2.93 -11.14
C TYR A 25 -8.34 2.23 -11.11
N LEU A 26 -7.48 2.49 -12.11
CA LEU A 26 -6.15 1.88 -12.18
C LEU A 26 -5.32 2.25 -10.95
N PHE A 27 -5.28 3.54 -10.58
CA PHE A 27 -4.54 3.97 -9.40
C PHE A 27 -5.06 3.32 -8.12
N THR A 28 -6.39 3.22 -7.95
CA THR A 28 -7.01 2.52 -6.82
C THR A 28 -6.55 1.06 -6.75
N VAL A 29 -6.57 0.34 -7.88
CA VAL A 29 -6.13 -1.05 -7.95
C VAL A 29 -4.66 -1.19 -7.55
N LEU A 30 -3.78 -0.31 -8.04
CA LEU A 30 -2.36 -0.32 -7.68
C LEU A 30 -2.15 -0.12 -6.17
N VAL A 31 -2.87 0.82 -5.55
CA VAL A 31 -2.81 1.03 -4.09
C VAL A 31 -3.28 -0.22 -3.33
N VAL A 32 -4.38 -0.84 -3.75
CA VAL A 32 -4.89 -2.08 -3.14
C VAL A 32 -3.87 -3.21 -3.26
N VAL A 33 -3.26 -3.39 -4.44
CA VAL A 33 -2.22 -4.41 -4.65
C VAL A 33 -1.03 -4.17 -3.71
N LEU A 34 -0.56 -2.94 -3.56
CA LEU A 34 0.53 -2.62 -2.64
C LEU A 34 0.17 -2.95 -1.19
N VAL A 35 -1.04 -2.58 -0.74
CA VAL A 35 -1.53 -2.92 0.61
C VAL A 35 -1.58 -4.43 0.83
N VAL A 36 -2.07 -5.19 -0.16
CA VAL A 36 -2.12 -6.66 -0.10
C VAL A 36 -0.72 -7.26 -0.03
N LEU A 37 0.24 -6.77 -0.83
CA LEU A 37 1.64 -7.24 -0.78
C LEU A 37 2.29 -6.96 0.57
N PHE A 38 2.04 -5.80 1.19
CA PHE A 38 2.53 -5.51 2.53
C PHE A 38 1.90 -6.45 3.57
N ALA A 39 0.58 -6.71 3.47
CA ALA A 39 -0.10 -7.65 4.35
C ALA A 39 0.43 -9.09 4.18
N GLU A 40 0.67 -9.52 2.94
CA GLU A 40 1.26 -10.82 2.62
C GLU A 40 2.68 -10.94 3.18
N GLY A 41 3.54 -9.94 2.96
CA GLY A 41 4.89 -9.91 3.53
C GLY A 41 4.88 -9.94 5.06
N GLY A 42 3.96 -9.20 5.70
CA GLY A 42 3.74 -9.24 7.14
C GLY A 42 3.28 -10.62 7.64
N LEU A 43 2.36 -11.27 6.92
CA LEU A 43 1.89 -12.62 7.23
C LEU A 43 3.02 -13.65 7.11
N LEU A 44 3.82 -13.57 6.04
CA LEU A 44 4.98 -14.43 5.83
C LEU A 44 6.02 -14.24 6.94
N TYR A 45 6.29 -13.00 7.33
CA TYR A 45 7.17 -12.69 8.45
C TYR A 45 6.62 -13.25 9.78
N PHE A 46 5.33 -13.08 10.03
CA PHE A 46 4.67 -13.64 11.21
C PHE A 46 4.79 -15.17 11.26
N ILE A 47 4.51 -15.86 10.15
CA ILE A 47 4.65 -17.32 10.06
C ILE A 47 6.11 -17.73 10.30
N HIS A 48 7.06 -17.04 9.67
CA HIS A 48 8.49 -17.29 9.88
C HIS A 48 8.87 -17.19 11.36
N TRP A 49 8.41 -16.14 12.04
CA TRP A 49 8.66 -15.97 13.46
C TRP A 49 7.96 -17.03 14.34
N ALA A 50 6.68 -17.31 14.08
CA ALA A 50 5.90 -18.27 14.85
C ALA A 50 6.46 -19.70 14.76
N THR A 51 7.08 -20.04 13.61
CA THR A 51 7.65 -21.36 13.32
C THR A 51 9.11 -21.54 13.72
N PHE A 52 9.73 -20.55 14.40
CA PHE A 52 11.08 -20.73 14.95
C PHE A 52 11.16 -21.94 15.88
N LYS A 53 12.18 -22.77 15.67
CA LYS A 53 12.48 -23.89 16.56
C LYS A 53 12.81 -23.37 17.97
N PRO A 54 12.56 -24.17 19.03
CA PRO A 54 12.90 -23.77 20.39
C PRO A 54 14.35 -23.32 20.57
N SER A 55 15.29 -23.96 19.85
CA SER A 55 16.71 -23.58 19.86
C SER A 55 17.04 -22.25 19.16
N GLN A 56 16.12 -21.73 18.34
CA GLN A 56 16.24 -20.45 17.65
C GLN A 56 15.54 -19.30 18.41
N ARG A 57 14.73 -19.63 19.42
CA ARG A 57 14.18 -18.65 20.36
C ARG A 57 15.27 -18.35 21.39
N LYS A 58 16.04 -17.29 21.16
CA LYS A 58 16.95 -16.72 22.17
C LYS A 58 16.19 -15.75 23.07
#